data_AF-A0A4R5MNW7-F1
#
_entry.id   AF-A0A4R5MNW7-F1
#
_cell.length_a   1.000
_cell.length_b   1.000
_cell.length_c   1.000
_cell.angle_alpha   90.00
_cell.angle_beta   90.00
_cell.angle_gamma   90.00
#
_symmetry.space_group_name_H-M   'P 1'
#
loop_
_entity.id
_entity.type
_entity.pdbx_description
1 polymer ?
#
loop_
_entity_poly.entity_id
_entity_poly.type
_entity_poly.pdbx_seq_one_letter_code
_entity_poly.pdbx_strand_id
1 'polypeptide(L)'
;MQTKLIQIGNSKGIRIPKNYIEQFDLDKGKIEILIETDGIKIKSLSSIPSIETWELLFQQAEKSNEKPENDFFEGIANSIDDSDWTW
;
A
#
# COMPACT_ATOMS: atom_id res chain seq x y z
N MET A 1 -18.49 -14.72 -6.90
CA MET A 1 -18.66 -14.64 -8.37
C MET A 1 -17.91 -15.79 -9.00
N GLN A 2 -18.46 -16.42 -10.05
CA GLN A 2 -17.76 -17.41 -10.86
C GLN A 2 -17.59 -16.87 -12.29
N THR A 3 -16.40 -17.02 -12.87
CA THR A 3 -16.08 -16.57 -14.23
C THR A 3 -15.18 -17.60 -14.89
N LYS A 4 -14.96 -17.46 -16.21
CA LYS A 4 -14.12 -18.35 -17.00
C LYS A 4 -12.88 -17.60 -17.48
N LEU A 5 -11.79 -18.35 -17.68
CA LEU A 5 -10.61 -17.82 -18.35
C LEU A 5 -10.93 -17.54 -19.82
N ILE A 6 -10.45 -16.40 -20.31
CA ILE A 6 -10.51 -16.00 -21.71
C ILE A 6 -9.09 -15.91 -22.27
N GLN A 7 -8.92 -16.24 -23.55
CA GLN A 7 -7.63 -16.11 -24.23
C GLN A 7 -7.38 -14.65 -24.58
N ILE A 8 -6.18 -14.15 -24.28
CA ILE A 8 -5.70 -12.82 -24.67
C ILE A 8 -4.29 -13.01 -25.26
N GLY A 9 -4.19 -13.19 -26.58
CA GLY A 9 -2.92 -13.51 -27.23
C GLY A 9 -2.33 -14.82 -26.70
N ASN A 10 -1.09 -14.79 -26.19
CA ASN A 10 -0.45 -15.94 -25.50
C ASN A 10 -0.81 -16.04 -24.01
N SER A 11 -1.56 -15.09 -23.48
CA SER A 11 -1.95 -15.03 -22.07
C SER A 11 -3.41 -15.44 -21.88
N LYS A 12 -3.82 -15.53 -20.61
CA LYS A 12 -5.21 -15.71 -20.21
C LYS A 12 -5.63 -14.57 -19.31
N GLY A 13 -6.90 -14.19 -19.38
CA GLY A 13 -7.51 -13.19 -18.52
C GLY A 13 -8.81 -13.68 -17.90
N ILE A 14 -9.33 -12.92 -16.95
CA ILE A 14 -10.67 -13.06 -16.39
C ILE A 14 -11.43 -11.75 -16.59
N ARG A 15 -12.75 -11.83 -16.74
CA ARG A 15 -13.59 -10.62 -16.71
C ARG A 15 -13.90 -10.24 -15.27
N ILE A 16 -13.55 -9.02 -14.90
CA ILE A 16 -13.87 -8.41 -13.61
C ILE A 16 -14.99 -7.39 -13.85
N PRO A 17 -16.16 -7.53 -13.21
CA PRO A 17 -17.23 -6.53 -13.24
C PRO A 17 -16.75 -5.13 -12.88
N LYS A 18 -17.28 -4.12 -13.57
CA LYS A 18 -16.90 -2.71 -13.41
C LYS A 18 -17.02 -2.23 -11.96
N ASN A 19 -18.08 -2.63 -11.26
CA ASN A 19 -18.29 -2.27 -9.86
C ASN A 19 -17.16 -2.75 -8.94
N TYR A 20 -16.51 -3.89 -9.22
CA TYR A 20 -15.36 -4.34 -8.43
C TYR A 20 -14.07 -3.61 -8.81
N ILE A 21 -13.91 -3.24 -10.08
CA ILE A 21 -12.77 -2.39 -10.50
C ILE A 21 -12.81 -1.06 -9.75
N GLU A 22 -13.98 -0.42 -9.71
CA GLU A 22 -14.20 0.85 -9.01
C GLU A 22 -14.11 0.71 -7.48
N GLN A 23 -14.70 -0.34 -6.91
CA GLN A 23 -14.69 -0.57 -5.46
C GLN A 23 -13.27 -0.76 -4.90
N PHE A 24 -12.37 -1.37 -5.68
CA PHE A 24 -11.00 -1.68 -5.27
C PHE A 24 -9.95 -0.80 -5.97
N ASP A 25 -10.38 0.26 -6.65
CA ASP A 25 -9.50 1.24 -7.32
C ASP A 25 -8.44 0.57 -8.23
N LEU A 26 -8.85 -0.50 -8.94
CA LEU A 26 -7.94 -1.30 -9.77
C LEU A 26 -7.56 -0.60 -11.08
N ASP A 27 -8.32 0.41 -11.49
CA ASP A 27 -8.10 1.23 -12.69
C ASP A 27 -7.28 2.51 -12.42
N LYS A 28 -7.05 2.85 -11.14
CA LYS A 28 -6.35 4.07 -10.74
C LYS A 28 -4.81 3.94 -10.74
N GLY A 29 -4.26 2.77 -11.05
CA GLY A 29 -2.82 2.56 -10.96
C GLY A 29 -2.33 1.21 -11.43
N LYS A 30 -1.17 0.80 -10.92
CA LYS A 30 -0.63 -0.55 -11.15
C LYS A 30 -1.41 -1.54 -10.29
N ILE A 31 -1.41 -2.80 -10.72
CA ILE A 31 -2.04 -3.90 -9.99
C ILE A 31 -0.95 -4.86 -9.54
N GLU A 32 -1.00 -5.30 -8.29
CA GLU A 32 -0.19 -6.40 -7.77
C GLU A 32 -0.99 -7.70 -7.80
N ILE A 33 -0.33 -8.79 -8.20
CA ILE A 33 -0.87 -10.15 -8.13
C ILE A 33 0.03 -10.96 -7.20
N LEU A 34 -0.54 -11.41 -6.08
CA LEU A 34 0.11 -12.26 -5.10
C LEU A 34 -0.36 -13.70 -5.29
N ILE A 35 0.56 -14.66 -5.20
CA ILE A 35 0.25 -16.09 -5.25
C ILE A 35 0.02 -16.56 -3.82
N GLU A 36 -1.16 -17.12 -3.56
CA GLU A 36 -1.55 -17.69 -2.27
C GLU A 36 -1.82 -19.20 -2.44
N THR A 37 -2.02 -19.92 -1.32
CA THR A 37 -2.15 -21.38 -1.31
C THR A 37 -3.32 -21.89 -2.17
N ASP A 38 -4.41 -21.14 -2.25
CA ASP A 38 -5.66 -21.52 -2.91
C ASP A 38 -6.00 -20.65 -4.13
N GLY A 39 -5.10 -19.74 -4.53
CA GLY A 39 -5.34 -18.90 -5.70
C GLY A 39 -4.41 -17.70 -5.83
N ILE A 40 -4.97 -16.65 -6.42
CA ILE A 40 -4.28 -15.37 -6.59
C ILE A 40 -5.08 -14.26 -5.93
N LYS A 41 -4.38 -13.39 -5.22
CA LYS A 41 -4.93 -12.15 -4.67
C LYS A 41 -4.52 -10.99 -5.56
N ILE A 42 -5.52 -10.28 -6.07
CA ILE A 42 -5.35 -9.10 -6.91
C ILE A 42 -5.62 -7.88 -6.05
N LYS A 43 -4.68 -6.93 -5.99
CA LYS A 43 -4.89 -5.67 -5.28
C LYS A 43 -4.32 -4.49 -6.07
N SER A 44 -4.93 -3.32 -5.89
CA SER A 44 -4.34 -2.08 -6.41
C SER A 44 -3.01 -1.83 -5.71
N LEU A 45 -1.99 -1.51 -6.50
CA LEU A 45 -0.67 -1.13 -6.02
C LEU A 45 -0.74 0.39 -5.82
N SER A 46 -1.26 0.81 -4.67
CA SER A 46 -1.35 2.23 -4.31
C SER A 46 0.03 2.85 -4.44
N SER A 47 0.18 3.78 -5.39
CA SER A 47 1.41 4.54 -5.55
C SER A 47 1.47 5.60 -4.45
N ILE A 48 1.88 5.19 -3.24
CA ILE A 48 2.03 6.04 -2.05
C ILE A 48 0.67 6.59 -1.57
N PRO A 49 0.33 6.57 -0.27
CA PRO A 49 -0.87 7.25 0.21
C PRO A 49 -0.83 8.72 -0.25
N SER A 50 -1.94 9.22 -0.80
CA SER A 50 -2.04 10.65 -1.13
C SER A 50 -1.71 11.45 0.13
N ILE A 51 -1.11 12.64 0.00
CA ILE A 51 -0.83 13.53 1.14
C ILE A 51 -2.08 13.71 2.03
N GLU A 52 -3.27 13.72 1.44
CA GLU A 52 -4.56 13.81 2.13
C GLU A 52 -4.88 12.58 3.01
N THR A 53 -4.32 11.43 2.69
CA THR A 53 -4.52 10.17 3.44
C THR A 53 -3.62 10.10 4.68
N TRP A 54 -2.54 10.89 4.74
CA TRP A 54 -1.61 10.86 5.87
C TRP A 54 -2.28 11.27 7.18
N GLU A 55 -3.10 12.31 7.15
CA GLU A 55 -3.86 12.77 8.33
C GLU A 55 -4.74 11.64 8.90
N LEU A 56 -5.45 10.91 8.03
CA LEU A 56 -6.30 9.79 8.44
C LEU A 56 -5.48 8.62 9.01
N LEU A 57 -4.33 8.33 8.42
CA LEU A 57 -3.43 7.26 8.89
C LEU A 57 -2.83 7.60 10.26
N PHE A 58 -2.42 8.85 10.48
CA PHE A 58 -1.93 9.32 11.78
C PHE A 58 -3.03 9.24 12.84
N GLN A 59 -4.25 9.71 12.55
CA GLN A 59 -5.38 9.59 13.48
C GLN A 59 -5.75 8.14 13.80
N GLN A 60 -5.59 7.22 12.84
CA GLN A 60 -5.79 5.79 13.08
C GLN A 60 -4.70 5.19 13.95
N ALA A 61 -3.44 5.53 13.71
CA ALA A 61 -2.31 5.08 14.55
C ALA A 61 -2.46 5.56 16.00
N GLU A 62 -2.87 6.81 16.21
CA GLU A 62 -3.15 7.37 17.55
C GLU A 62 -4.28 6.60 18.26
N LYS A 63 -5.38 6.31 17.54
CA LYS A 63 -6.51 5.54 18.09
C LYS A 63 -6.15 4.09 18.41
N SER A 64 -5.31 3.48 17.59
CA SER A 64 -4.80 2.12 17.80
C SER A 64 -3.70 2.06 18.85
N ASN A 65 -3.28 3.21 19.39
CA ASN A 65 -2.16 3.34 20.32
C ASN A 65 -0.88 2.66 19.77
N GLU A 66 -0.74 2.66 18.44
CA GLU A 66 0.47 2.21 17.76
C GLU A 66 1.56 3.19 18.11
N LYS A 67 2.55 2.70 18.86
CA LYS A 67 3.76 3.46 19.16
C LYS A 67 4.83 3.07 18.15
N PRO A 68 5.70 4.00 17.73
CA PRO A 68 6.91 3.65 17.02
C PRO A 68 7.60 2.49 17.76
N GLU A 69 7.84 1.39 17.06
CA GLU A 69 8.49 0.23 17.64
C GLU A 69 9.97 0.58 17.84
N ASN A 70 10.31 1.03 19.05
CA ASN A 70 11.67 1.31 19.50
C ASN A 70 12.41 2.31 18.60
N ASP A 71 12.66 3.52 19.09
CA ASP A 71 13.47 4.48 18.33
C ASP A 71 14.90 3.95 18.23
N PHE A 72 15.25 3.40 17.07
CA PHE A 72 16.56 2.81 16.79
C PHE A 72 17.70 3.83 16.99
N PHE A 73 17.37 5.13 16.93
CA PHE A 73 18.31 6.23 17.11
C PHE A 73 18.33 6.77 18.53
N GLU A 74 17.50 6.25 19.44
CA GLU A 74 17.48 6.67 20.84
C GLU A 74 18.84 6.39 21.51
N GLY A 75 19.53 7.47 21.92
CA GLY A 75 20.86 7.40 22.52
C GLY A 75 22.04 7.37 21.53
N ILE A 76 21.79 7.45 20.23
CA ILE A 76 22.85 7.63 19.22
C ILE A 76 23.16 9.12 19.09
N ALA A 77 24.19 9.58 19.80
CA ALA A 77 24.75 10.92 19.60
C ALA A 77 25.65 10.94 18.36
N ASN A 78 25.51 11.97 17.54
CA ASN A 78 26.40 12.22 16.41
C ASN A 78 27.02 13.63 16.50
N SER A 79 28.03 13.89 15.68
CA SER A 79 28.73 15.19 15.68
C SER A 79 27.88 16.37 15.18
N ILE A 80 26.64 16.11 14.74
CA ILE A 80 25.70 17.12 14.27
C ILE A 80 24.86 17.63 15.44
N ASP A 81 24.65 16.81 16.48
CA ASP A 81 23.90 17.18 17.69
C ASP A 81 24.56 18.32 18.48
N ASP A 82 25.90 18.45 18.38
CA ASP A 82 26.69 19.51 19.01
C ASP A 82 26.83 20.78 18.15
N SER A 83 26.24 20.80 16.94
CA SER A 83 26.36 21.91 16.01
C SER A 83 25.03 22.64 15.81
N ASP A 84 25.04 23.96 16.00
CA ASP A 84 23.89 24.80 15.67
C ASP A 84 23.58 24.71 14.17
N TRP A 85 22.32 24.48 13.84
CA TRP A 85 21.86 24.41 12.45
C TRP A 85 22.06 25.77 11.78
N THR A 86 22.87 25.81 10.72
CA THR A 86 23.09 27.03 9.93
C THR A 86 22.35 26.90 8.60
N TRP A 87 21.46 27.87 8.34
CA TRP A 87 20.67 27.98 7.11
C TRP A 87 21.49 28.53 5.95
#